data_AF-A0ABD0PFY7-F1
#
_entry.id   AF-A0ABD0PFY7-F1
#
_cell.length_a   1.000
_cell.length_b   1.000
_cell.length_c   1.000
_cell.angle_alpha   90.00
_cell.angle_beta   90.00
_cell.angle_gamma   90.00
#
_symmetry.space_group_name_H-M   'P 1'
#
loop_
_entity.id
_entity.type
_entity.pdbx_description
1 polymer ?
#
loop_
_entity_poly.entity_id
_entity_poly.type
_entity_poly.pdbx_seq_one_letter_code
_entity_poly.pdbx_strand_id
1 'polypeptide(L)'
;MFYYICLRRRSRSGTRSEALGSRRAVELGQRSALPVTVEVEQYGKEVLDFSSHYGSENSMSYTMWNLAGVPNVYPSSGDFTQTAVFRTYGCWWEQCISSATPFRRTPPGFHSQDYLELAFEEPVYPTAVEVLETYHPGAIVKILACSLNPFSQNPPADV
;
A
#
# COMPACT_ATOMS: atom_id res chain seq x y z
N MET A 1 -1.10 -17.44 2.13
CA MET A 1 -0.45 -17.07 0.85
C MET A 1 0.35 -15.79 1.10
N PHE A 2 1.52 -15.63 0.46
CA PHE A 2 2.58 -14.68 0.84
C PHE A 2 2.43 -13.42 0.01
N TYR A 3 2.31 -12.24 0.61
CA TYR A 3 2.09 -10.99 -0.12
C TYR A 3 3.08 -9.94 0.29
N TYR A 4 3.69 -9.33 -0.70
CA TYR A 4 4.26 -8.01 -0.55
C TYR A 4 3.40 -7.02 -1.35
N ILE A 5 2.68 -6.14 -0.65
CA ILE A 5 1.86 -5.09 -1.26
C ILE A 5 2.63 -3.79 -1.07
N CYS A 6 3.30 -3.32 -2.11
CA CYS A 6 3.77 -1.94 -2.17
C CYS A 6 2.82 -1.16 -3.07
N LEU A 7 1.90 -0.41 -2.48
CA LEU A 7 1.03 0.48 -3.25
C LEU A 7 1.86 1.66 -3.74
N ARG A 8 2.41 1.56 -4.95
CA ARG A 8 2.95 2.75 -5.61
C ARG A 8 1.80 3.65 -6.01
N ARG A 9 1.69 4.79 -5.36
CA ARG A 9 0.71 5.82 -5.70
C ARG A 9 1.38 6.95 -6.45
N ARG A 10 1.05 7.12 -7.73
CA ARG A 10 1.39 8.34 -8.48
C ARG A 10 0.37 9.42 -8.17
N SER A 11 0.80 10.68 -8.06
CA SER A 11 -0.10 11.83 -7.84
C SER A 11 0.40 13.08 -8.54
N ARG A 12 -0.53 14.01 -8.82
CA ARG A 12 -0.21 15.39 -9.19
C ARG A 12 0.02 16.19 -7.92
N SER A 13 1.21 16.77 -7.72
CA SER A 13 1.41 17.74 -6.64
C SER A 13 0.71 19.05 -6.99
N GLY A 14 -0.26 19.42 -6.16
CA GLY A 14 -0.93 20.70 -6.23
C GLY A 14 -0.39 21.62 -5.15
N THR A 15 0.83 22.15 -5.28
CA THR A 15 1.23 23.46 -4.75
C THR A 15 2.67 23.81 -5.11
N ARG A 16 2.83 25.00 -5.67
CA ARG A 16 4.07 25.64 -6.08
C ARG A 16 4.79 26.24 -4.87
N SER A 17 5.39 25.43 -3.98
CA SER A 17 6.22 26.04 -2.91
C SER A 17 7.44 25.29 -2.40
N GLU A 18 7.80 24.10 -2.91
CA GLU A 18 9.01 23.37 -2.44
C GLU A 18 10.02 23.03 -3.55
N ALA A 19 10.05 23.79 -4.65
CA ALA A 19 11.06 23.61 -5.71
C ALA A 19 12.22 24.63 -5.65
N LEU A 20 12.25 25.53 -4.66
CA LEU A 20 13.29 26.57 -4.53
C LEU A 20 14.35 26.19 -3.48
N GLY A 21 14.92 25.00 -3.63
CA GLY A 21 16.01 24.49 -2.78
C GLY A 21 17.34 24.30 -3.48
N SER A 22 17.47 24.57 -4.79
CA SER A 22 18.74 24.36 -5.50
C SER A 22 19.24 25.65 -6.14
N ARG A 23 20.36 26.14 -5.61
CA ARG A 23 21.07 27.33 -6.08
C ARG A 23 21.65 27.11 -7.48
N ARG A 24 21.57 28.18 -8.29
CA ARG A 24 22.32 28.49 -9.53
C ARG A 24 21.84 27.84 -10.84
N ALA A 25 21.07 28.59 -11.62
CA ALA A 25 21.40 28.89 -13.01
C ALA A 25 20.61 30.13 -13.49
N VAL A 26 21.29 30.93 -14.28
CA VAL A 26 21.00 32.32 -14.67
C VAL A 26 20.38 32.36 -16.07
N GLU A 27 19.39 33.24 -16.22
CA GLU A 27 18.94 34.02 -17.40
C GLU A 27 18.37 33.40 -18.70
N LEU A 28 17.43 34.21 -19.22
CA LEU A 28 17.02 34.48 -20.61
C LEU A 28 15.98 33.57 -21.28
N GLY A 29 14.79 34.16 -21.45
CA GLY A 29 13.99 34.02 -22.67
C GLY A 29 12.88 32.97 -22.64
N GLN A 30 11.63 33.44 -22.56
CA GLN A 30 10.36 32.80 -22.94
C GLN A 30 10.41 31.32 -23.35
N ARG A 31 9.69 30.47 -22.59
CA ARG A 31 8.63 29.59 -23.11
C ARG A 31 7.94 28.90 -21.94
N SER A 32 6.61 29.08 -21.89
CA SER A 32 5.61 28.27 -21.15
C SER A 32 6.20 27.29 -20.12
N ALA A 33 6.21 27.69 -18.85
CA ALA A 33 6.37 26.72 -17.77
C ALA A 33 5.14 25.80 -17.81
N LEU A 34 5.26 24.67 -18.50
CA LEU A 34 4.35 23.55 -18.32
C LEU A 34 4.30 23.28 -16.81
N PRO A 35 3.12 23.11 -16.20
CA PRO A 35 3.06 22.72 -14.81
C PRO A 35 3.88 21.45 -14.67
N VAL A 36 4.98 21.52 -13.92
CA VAL A 36 5.79 20.33 -13.62
C VAL A 36 4.87 19.45 -12.79
N THR A 37 4.19 18.50 -13.45
CA THR A 37 3.47 17.45 -12.77
C THR A 37 4.52 16.53 -12.19
N VAL A 38 4.95 16.82 -10.96
CA VAL A 38 5.84 15.93 -10.22
C VAL A 38 5.01 14.71 -9.85
N GLU A 39 5.22 13.60 -10.55
CA GLU A 39 4.73 12.30 -10.08
C GLU A 39 5.50 11.97 -8.80
N VAL A 40 4.79 11.98 -7.67
CA VAL A 40 5.33 11.50 -6.39
C VAL A 40 5.15 9.98 -6.37
N GLU A 41 6.21 9.25 -6.03
CA GLU A 41 6.18 7.80 -5.78
C GLU A 41 6.40 7.58 -4.28
N GLN A 42 5.52 6.80 -3.66
CA GLN A 42 5.59 6.49 -2.23
C GLN A 42 5.43 4.99 -2.02
N TYR A 43 6.18 4.47 -1.05
CA TYR A 43 6.04 3.14 -0.49
C TYR A 43 5.18 3.22 0.78
N GLY A 44 4.64 2.08 1.23
CA GLY A 44 3.92 2.05 2.52
C GLY A 44 4.84 2.48 3.64
N LYS A 45 4.48 3.51 4.38
CA LYS A 45 5.30 4.04 5.48
C LYS A 45 5.28 3.11 6.68
N GLU A 46 4.09 2.65 7.05
CA GLU A 46 3.86 1.79 8.19
C GLU A 46 2.63 0.91 7.96
N VAL A 47 2.61 -0.21 8.66
CA VAL A 47 1.44 -1.09 8.77
C VAL A 47 0.61 -0.63 9.95
N LEU A 48 -0.67 -0.36 9.73
CA LEU A 48 -1.57 0.11 10.79
C LEU A 48 -2.30 -1.05 11.46
N ASP A 49 -2.83 -1.97 10.67
CA ASP A 49 -3.59 -3.10 11.16
C ASP A 49 -3.59 -4.25 10.15
N PHE A 50 -3.86 -5.47 10.63
CA PHE A 50 -3.97 -6.66 9.79
C PHE A 50 -4.74 -7.77 10.51
N SER A 51 -5.41 -8.62 9.73
CA SER A 51 -6.15 -9.77 10.28
C SER A 51 -5.23 -10.87 10.83
N SER A 52 -4.10 -11.13 10.17
CA SER A 52 -3.18 -12.18 10.57
C SER A 52 -1.77 -11.99 10.00
N HIS A 53 -0.79 -12.65 10.61
CA HIS A 53 0.56 -12.77 10.05
C HIS A 53 1.20 -14.10 10.44
N TYR A 54 2.08 -14.65 9.60
CA TYR A 54 2.66 -15.98 9.83
C TYR A 54 3.72 -15.96 10.92
N GLY A 55 4.60 -14.95 10.91
CA GLY A 55 5.63 -14.79 11.91
C GLY A 55 5.08 -14.57 13.32
N SER A 56 5.90 -14.87 14.34
CA SER A 56 5.61 -14.50 15.71
C SER A 56 5.89 -13.02 15.97
N GLU A 57 5.29 -12.45 17.01
CA GLU A 57 5.45 -11.03 17.39
C GLU A 57 6.91 -10.66 17.72
N ASN A 58 7.71 -11.63 18.13
CA ASN A 58 9.14 -11.46 18.44
C ASN A 58 10.08 -11.78 17.27
N SER A 59 9.55 -11.94 16.06
CA SER A 59 10.33 -12.28 14.85
C SER A 59 10.08 -11.27 13.74
N MET A 60 11.08 -11.06 12.89
CA MET A 60 10.91 -10.36 11.61
C MET A 60 10.62 -11.31 10.45
N SER A 61 10.62 -12.63 10.70
CA SER A 61 10.39 -13.60 9.63
C SER A 61 8.90 -13.69 9.31
N TYR A 62 8.53 -13.40 8.07
CA TYR A 62 7.15 -13.58 7.57
C TYR A 62 6.10 -12.74 8.29
N THR A 63 6.47 -11.58 8.80
CA THR A 63 5.56 -10.66 9.49
C THR A 63 5.07 -9.56 8.55
N MET A 64 3.86 -9.05 8.81
CA MET A 64 3.29 -7.93 8.03
C MET A 64 4.16 -6.67 8.08
N TRP A 65 4.90 -6.47 9.16
CA TRP A 65 5.82 -5.33 9.34
C TRP A 65 6.85 -5.20 8.22
N ASN A 66 7.20 -6.30 7.55
CA ASN A 66 8.09 -6.30 6.39
C ASN A 66 7.55 -5.53 5.17
N LEU A 67 6.26 -5.15 5.18
CA LEU A 67 5.63 -4.35 4.11
C LEU A 67 5.97 -2.86 4.20
N ALA A 68 6.41 -2.39 5.36
CA ALA A 68 6.80 -1.01 5.55
C ALA A 68 8.14 -0.72 4.87
N GLY A 69 8.21 0.38 4.14
CA GLY A 69 9.39 0.84 3.42
C GLY A 69 9.56 0.22 2.04
N VAL A 70 10.76 0.42 1.50
CA VAL A 70 11.14 -0.02 0.15
C VAL A 70 11.29 -1.55 0.11
N PRO A 71 10.91 -2.22 -0.99
CA PRO A 71 11.05 -3.66 -1.12
C PRO A 71 12.51 -4.09 -1.03
N ASN A 72 12.80 -5.04 -0.15
CA ASN A 72 14.16 -5.56 0.05
C ASN A 72 14.48 -6.81 -0.80
N VAL A 73 13.45 -7.47 -1.34
CA VAL A 73 13.57 -8.77 -2.01
C VAL A 73 13.14 -8.71 -3.48
N TYR A 74 12.05 -8.00 -3.78
CA TYR A 74 11.59 -7.78 -5.15
C TYR A 74 12.69 -7.08 -5.98
N PRO A 75 12.95 -7.47 -7.23
CA PRO A 75 12.15 -8.35 -8.10
C PRO A 75 12.44 -9.86 -7.99
N SER A 76 13.23 -10.29 -7.00
CA SER A 76 13.49 -11.72 -6.81
C SER A 76 12.20 -12.43 -6.39
N SER A 77 11.92 -13.57 -7.01
CA SER A 77 10.75 -14.40 -6.69
C SER A 77 11.16 -15.62 -5.87
N GLY A 78 10.37 -15.94 -4.85
CA GLY A 78 10.63 -17.05 -3.94
C GLY A 78 10.07 -16.85 -2.53
N ASP A 79 10.36 -17.80 -1.67
CA ASP A 79 10.03 -17.79 -0.25
C ASP A 79 11.19 -17.17 0.54
N PHE A 80 11.00 -15.94 1.01
CA PHE A 80 12.01 -15.18 1.74
C PHE A 80 11.45 -14.70 3.07
N THR A 81 12.22 -14.86 4.15
CA THR A 81 11.79 -14.46 5.51
C THR A 81 11.51 -12.96 5.62
N GLN A 82 12.09 -12.13 4.75
CA GLN A 82 11.83 -10.68 4.70
C GLN A 82 10.53 -10.31 3.96
N THR A 83 9.66 -11.27 3.62
CA THR A 83 8.35 -11.01 3.02
C THR A 83 7.25 -11.02 4.07
N ALA A 84 6.04 -10.58 3.71
CA ALA A 84 4.86 -10.64 4.58
C ALA A 84 3.90 -11.74 4.14
N VAL A 85 3.24 -12.39 5.11
CA VAL A 85 2.52 -13.65 4.89
C VAL A 85 1.35 -13.77 5.83
N PHE A 86 0.14 -14.02 5.33
CA PHE A 86 -1.00 -14.34 6.20
C PHE A 86 -0.95 -15.80 6.63
N ARG A 87 -1.50 -16.10 7.82
CA ARG A 87 -1.55 -17.47 8.38
C ARG A 87 -2.42 -18.42 7.56
N THR A 88 -3.35 -17.84 6.82
CA THR A 88 -4.29 -18.52 5.94
C THR A 88 -3.57 -19.04 4.68
N TYR A 89 -2.98 -20.24 4.78
CA TYR A 89 -2.55 -21.08 3.64
C TYR A 89 -3.37 -22.40 3.38
N GLY A 90 -4.13 -22.49 2.28
CA GLY A 90 -5.09 -23.59 2.00
C GLY A 90 -6.56 -23.27 2.29
N CYS A 91 -7.39 -24.27 2.61
CA CYS A 91 -8.80 -24.11 3.00
C CYS A 91 -9.13 -24.77 4.34
N TRP A 92 -8.13 -25.31 5.05
CA TRP A 92 -8.37 -26.19 6.20
C TRP A 92 -9.00 -25.46 7.39
N TRP A 93 -8.66 -24.19 7.61
CA TRP A 93 -9.28 -23.39 8.69
C TRP A 93 -10.74 -23.07 8.43
N GLU A 94 -11.20 -23.05 7.17
CA GLU A 94 -12.61 -22.85 6.82
C GLU A 94 -13.46 -24.05 7.24
N GLN A 95 -12.82 -25.21 7.41
CA GLN A 95 -13.44 -26.46 7.84
C GLN A 95 -13.37 -26.65 9.36
N CYS A 96 -12.61 -25.79 10.07
CA CYS A 96 -12.51 -25.87 11.53
C CYS A 96 -13.79 -25.38 12.20
N ILE A 97 -14.16 -26.01 13.31
CA ILE A 97 -15.34 -25.63 14.13
C ILE A 97 -15.21 -24.18 14.64
N SER A 98 -13.98 -23.70 14.82
CA SER A 98 -13.67 -22.34 15.23
C SER A 98 -13.59 -21.34 14.06
N SER A 99 -13.96 -21.71 12.84
CA SER A 99 -13.92 -20.80 11.69
C SER A 99 -14.75 -19.55 11.96
N ALA A 100 -14.19 -18.39 11.64
CA ALA A 100 -14.90 -17.13 11.76
C ALA A 100 -16.11 -17.09 10.83
N THR A 101 -17.20 -16.46 11.27
CA THR A 101 -18.35 -16.21 10.39
C THR A 101 -17.97 -15.13 9.36
N PRO A 102 -18.49 -15.20 8.12
CA PRO A 102 -18.25 -14.17 7.12
C PRO A 102 -18.61 -12.77 7.63
N PHE A 103 -17.82 -11.76 7.22
CA PHE A 103 -18.07 -10.37 7.60
C PHE A 103 -19.45 -9.91 7.13
N ARG A 104 -20.22 -9.31 8.05
CA ARG A 104 -21.53 -8.71 7.73
C ARG A 104 -21.32 -7.58 6.71
N ARG A 105 -22.17 -7.50 5.67
CA ARG A 105 -22.11 -6.54 4.54
C ARG A 105 -21.11 -6.85 3.43
N THR A 106 -20.63 -8.09 3.34
CA THR A 106 -19.90 -8.55 2.17
C THR A 106 -20.87 -8.98 1.06
N PRO A 107 -20.62 -8.63 -0.22
CA PRO A 107 -21.45 -9.12 -1.33
C PRO A 107 -21.46 -10.66 -1.41
N PRO A 108 -22.53 -11.28 -1.92
CA PRO A 108 -22.54 -12.71 -2.21
C PRO A 108 -21.37 -13.08 -3.14
N GLY A 109 -20.51 -14.01 -2.72
CA GLY A 109 -19.31 -14.43 -3.47
C GLY A 109 -18.01 -13.70 -3.09
N PHE A 110 -18.04 -12.78 -2.12
CA PHE A 110 -16.84 -12.18 -1.56
C PHE A 110 -16.07 -13.18 -0.68
N HIS A 111 -14.81 -13.38 -1.00
CA HIS A 111 -13.94 -14.42 -0.40
C HIS A 111 -12.66 -13.84 0.22
N SER A 112 -12.61 -12.53 0.51
CA SER A 112 -11.47 -11.96 1.25
C SER A 112 -11.54 -12.46 2.69
N GLN A 113 -10.57 -13.28 3.08
CA GLN A 113 -10.44 -13.81 4.43
C GLN A 113 -9.51 -12.95 5.30
N ASP A 114 -8.63 -12.19 4.66
CA ASP A 114 -7.66 -11.35 5.33
C ASP A 114 -7.70 -9.91 4.84
N TYR A 115 -7.20 -9.02 5.69
CA TYR A 115 -6.98 -7.62 5.37
C TYR A 115 -5.64 -7.14 5.92
N LEU A 116 -5.17 -6.06 5.31
CA LEU A 116 -4.02 -5.30 5.74
C LEU A 116 -4.35 -3.82 5.51
N GLU A 117 -3.96 -2.99 6.46
CA GLU A 117 -4.02 -1.55 6.37
C GLU A 117 -2.61 -0.94 6.39
N LEU A 118 -2.34 -0.06 5.43
CA LEU A 118 -1.06 0.62 5.27
C LEU A 118 -1.29 2.14 5.29
N ALA A 119 -0.40 2.85 5.99
CA ALA A 119 -0.32 4.30 5.89
C ALA A 119 0.74 4.71 4.85
N PHE A 120 0.50 5.83 4.19
CA PHE A 120 1.45 6.50 3.31
C PHE A 120 1.95 7.78 3.96
N GLU A 121 3.16 8.20 3.59
CA GLU A 121 3.81 9.39 4.14
C GLU A 121 2.97 10.65 3.93
N GLU A 122 2.46 10.84 2.71
CA GLU A 122 1.73 12.04 2.34
C GLU A 122 0.34 11.72 1.75
N PRO A 123 -0.69 12.52 2.08
CA PRO A 123 -1.98 12.46 1.41
C PRO A 123 -1.85 13.00 -0.02
N VAL A 124 -2.20 12.17 -1.01
CA VAL A 124 -2.10 12.55 -2.43
C VAL A 124 -3.41 12.24 -3.18
N TYR A 125 -3.44 12.25 -4.52
CA TYR A 125 -4.55 11.72 -5.36
C TYR A 125 -4.02 10.56 -6.21
N PRO A 126 -4.56 9.32 -6.12
CA PRO A 126 -3.92 8.16 -6.72
C PRO A 126 -4.21 8.10 -8.21
N THR A 127 -3.17 8.05 -9.05
CA THR A 127 -3.33 7.74 -10.48
C THR A 127 -2.98 6.29 -10.82
N ALA A 128 -2.24 5.62 -9.94
CA ALA A 128 -1.93 4.20 -10.03
C ALA A 128 -1.79 3.61 -8.62
N VAL A 129 -1.91 2.28 -8.55
CA VAL A 129 -1.61 1.47 -7.39
C VAL A 129 -0.89 0.23 -7.91
N GLU A 130 0.33 0.01 -7.46
CA GLU A 130 1.09 -1.20 -7.81
C GLU A 130 1.08 -2.19 -6.66
N VAL A 131 1.38 -3.45 -6.97
CA VAL A 131 1.47 -4.52 -5.98
C VAL A 131 2.61 -5.40 -6.44
N LEU A 132 3.57 -5.65 -5.54
CA LEU A 132 4.83 -6.31 -5.88
C LEU A 132 4.90 -7.68 -5.23
N GLU A 133 4.29 -8.68 -5.87
CA GLU A 133 4.20 -10.04 -5.33
C GLU A 133 5.46 -10.85 -5.66
N THR A 134 6.07 -11.48 -4.65
CA THR A 134 7.29 -12.29 -4.81
C THR A 134 7.02 -13.79 -4.95
N TYR A 135 5.81 -14.27 -4.62
CA TYR A 135 5.50 -15.70 -4.63
C TYR A 135 4.00 -15.97 -4.83
N HIS A 136 3.63 -16.53 -5.98
CA HIS A 136 2.25 -16.78 -6.43
C HIS A 136 1.37 -15.52 -6.46
N PRO A 137 1.31 -14.79 -7.59
CA PRO A 137 0.53 -13.56 -7.68
C PRO A 137 -0.99 -13.79 -7.75
N GLY A 138 -1.76 -12.74 -7.49
CA GLY A 138 -3.18 -12.66 -7.87
C GLY A 138 -4.21 -12.82 -6.75
N ALA A 139 -3.84 -12.63 -5.49
CA ALA A 139 -4.81 -12.81 -4.40
C ALA A 139 -5.44 -11.53 -3.87
N ILE A 140 -5.02 -10.36 -4.36
CA ILE A 140 -5.69 -9.12 -4.01
C ILE A 140 -7.03 -9.09 -4.74
N VAL A 141 -8.09 -9.17 -3.96
CA VAL A 141 -9.47 -9.17 -4.48
C VAL A 141 -10.11 -7.78 -4.39
N LYS A 142 -9.58 -6.90 -3.52
CA LYS A 142 -10.16 -5.58 -3.26
C LYS A 142 -9.12 -4.64 -2.66
N ILE A 143 -9.15 -3.39 -3.13
CA ILE A 143 -8.39 -2.28 -2.54
C ILE A 143 -9.40 -1.22 -2.11
N LEU A 144 -9.23 -0.73 -0.88
CA LEU A 144 -10.02 0.35 -0.30
C LEU A 144 -9.09 1.50 0.07
N ALA A 145 -9.63 2.71 0.07
CA ALA A 145 -8.94 3.90 0.56
C ALA A 145 -9.77 4.55 1.66
N CYS A 146 -9.11 4.98 2.73
CA CYS A 146 -9.69 5.76 3.81
C CYS A 146 -8.83 7.01 4.04
N SER A 147 -9.44 8.07 4.57
CA SER A 147 -8.68 9.21 5.09
C SER A 147 -8.18 8.85 6.48
N LEU A 148 -6.88 9.03 6.73
CA LEU A 148 -6.27 8.85 8.04
C LEU A 148 -6.83 9.84 9.08
N ASN A 149 -7.47 10.93 8.63
CA ASN A 149 -8.20 11.86 9.48
C ASN A 149 -9.72 11.73 9.25
N PRO A 150 -10.45 10.98 10.11
CA PRO A 150 -11.90 10.82 9.98
C PRO A 150 -12.68 12.12 10.24
N PHE A 151 -12.02 13.17 10.75
CA PHE A 151 -12.60 14.48 11.05
C PHE A 151 -12.18 15.57 10.07
N SER A 152 -11.45 15.25 9.00
CA SER A 152 -11.14 16.25 7.97
C SER A 152 -12.44 16.63 7.25
N GLN A 153 -13.04 17.75 7.66
CA GLN A 153 -14.28 18.29 7.10
C GLN A 153 -14.14 18.87 5.68
N ASN A 154 -12.94 18.85 5.11
CA ASN A 154 -12.73 19.34 3.76
C ASN A 154 -13.14 18.22 2.79
N PRO A 155 -14.18 18.43 1.96
CA PRO A 155 -14.41 17.53 0.83
C PRO A 155 -13.13 17.48 0.00
N PRO A 156 -12.77 16.33 -0.61
CA PRO A 156 -11.66 16.29 -1.54
C PRO A 156 -11.91 17.37 -2.60
N ALA A 157 -11.02 18.35 -2.68
CA ALA A 157 -11.14 19.39 -3.69
C ALA A 157 -11.05 18.70 -5.04
N ASP A 158 -12.11 18.73 -5.83
CA ASP A 158 -12.10 18.21 -7.20
C ASP A 158 -11.01 18.97 -7.98
N VAL A 159 -10.18 18.21 -8.69
CA VAL A 159 -9.14 18.72 -9.62
C VAL A 159 -9.73 18.78 -11.03
#